data_AF-A0A8G1ZND8-F1
#
_entry.id   AF-A0A8G1ZND8-F1
#
_cell.length_a   1.000
_cell.length_b   1.000
_cell.length_c   1.000
_cell.angle_alpha   90.00
_cell.angle_beta   90.00
_cell.angle_gamma   90.00
#
_symmetry.space_group_name_H-M   'P 1'
#
loop_
_entity.id
_entity.type
_entity.pdbx_description
1 polymer ?
#
loop_
_entity_poly.entity_id
_entity_poly.type
_entity_poly.pdbx_seq_one_letter_code
_entity_poly.pdbx_strand_id
1 'polypeptide(L)'
;MIVDCAIYRAGRRTERAGEFTEALAKARASGDAFVWLGVLDPSEEEFGRVSEEFGLHPLAVEDALKAHQRPKLEVYDDSLFMVLKPVVYEPRSDRVSLGEVMVFVGDGFVVTVRHGDGAPLAEVRDRLEHEPGMLAHGPTAVLYAIADAVVDHYLVVAAELQTDLEELETEVFSPDSSGSRDTAERIYTFKRQIVEFRRATGPLAAPVGRLAGGGPFGHGVPFVHDSSQPFFRDVGDHLLRVNESVESLDRLVSDILSAHLAQMGVRQNDDMRKISAWAAMAAVPTMIAGIYGMNFESMPELAWPGSYPVVVLVMVGIAVALHRQFKRRGWL
;
A
#
# COMPACT_ATOMS: atom_id res chain seq x y z
N MET A 1 12.94 8.86 23.58
CA MET A 1 13.08 8.12 24.85
C MET A 1 13.80 6.78 24.67
N ILE A 2 14.80 6.48 25.50
CA ILE A 2 15.42 5.14 25.56
C ILE A 2 14.42 4.15 26.18
N VAL A 3 14.11 3.06 25.46
CA VAL A 3 13.13 2.06 25.90
C VAL A 3 13.76 0.84 26.53
N ASP A 4 14.91 0.40 26.04
CA ASP A 4 15.65 -0.73 26.63
C ASP A 4 17.14 -0.66 26.28
N CYS A 5 17.99 -1.14 27.19
CA CYS A 5 19.43 -1.24 27.02
C CYS A 5 19.92 -2.51 27.72
N ALA A 6 20.59 -3.39 26.98
CA ALA A 6 21.09 -4.64 27.51
C ALA A 6 22.40 -5.07 26.85
N ILE A 7 23.24 -5.76 27.63
CA ILE A 7 24.46 -6.40 27.16
C ILE A 7 24.16 -7.88 26.94
N TYR A 8 24.54 -8.39 25.77
CA TYR A 8 24.40 -9.79 25.41
C TYR A 8 25.77 -10.42 25.28
N ARG A 9 26.00 -11.54 25.97
CA ARG A 9 27.23 -12.33 25.88
C ARG A 9 26.88 -13.77 25.56
N ALA A 10 27.55 -14.35 24.56
CA ALA A 10 27.29 -15.73 24.10
C ALA A 10 25.79 -16.03 23.91
N GLY A 11 25.05 -15.06 23.36
CA GLY A 11 23.61 -15.18 23.10
C GLY A 11 22.70 -15.08 24.31
N ARG A 12 23.20 -14.69 25.49
CA ARG A 12 22.38 -14.48 26.69
C ARG A 12 22.44 -13.03 27.15
N ARG A 13 21.27 -12.51 27.52
CA ARG A 13 21.15 -11.23 28.19
C ARG A 13 21.84 -11.29 29.55
N THR A 14 22.76 -10.36 29.79
CA THR A 14 23.39 -10.13 31.09
C THR A 14 22.72 -8.97 31.83
N GLU A 15 23.04 -8.76 33.11
CA GLU A 15 22.37 -7.78 33.98
C GLU A 15 22.19 -6.39 33.32
N ARG A 16 21.11 -5.72 33.73
CA ARG A 16 20.65 -4.43 33.19
C ARG A 16 21.83 -3.45 33.14
N ALA A 17 22.15 -2.99 31.93
CA ALA A 17 23.18 -1.99 31.73
C ALA A 17 22.88 -0.75 32.60
N GLY A 18 23.90 -0.21 33.27
CA GLY A 18 23.87 1.13 33.84
C GLY A 18 23.81 2.19 32.74
N GLU A 19 24.62 3.26 32.83
CA GLU A 19 24.81 4.13 31.66
C GLU A 19 25.32 3.32 30.46
N PHE A 20 24.75 3.56 29.28
CA PHE A 20 25.07 2.82 28.04
C PHE A 20 26.56 2.94 27.65
N THR A 21 27.23 4.02 28.05
CA THR A 21 28.68 4.22 27.97
C THR A 21 29.47 3.09 28.63
N GLU A 22 29.14 2.74 29.89
CA GLU A 22 29.84 1.65 30.58
C GLU A 22 29.57 0.29 29.94
N ALA A 23 28.35 0.10 29.45
CA ALA A 23 27.96 -1.14 28.79
C ALA A 23 28.72 -1.36 27.48
N LEU A 24 28.88 -0.30 26.68
CA LEU A 24 29.63 -0.34 25.43
C LEU A 24 31.12 -0.61 25.68
N ALA A 25 31.71 0.08 26.67
CA ALA A 25 33.10 -0.15 27.06
C ALA A 25 33.34 -1.59 27.54
N LYS A 26 32.42 -2.16 28.34
CA LYS A 26 32.47 -3.56 28.81
C LYS A 26 32.35 -4.55 27.64
N ALA A 27 31.45 -4.29 26.71
CA ALA A 27 31.24 -5.14 25.53
C ALA A 27 32.51 -5.20 24.65
N ARG A 28 33.04 -4.02 24.27
CA ARG A 28 34.27 -3.88 23.48
C ARG A 28 35.49 -4.52 24.17
N ALA A 29 35.63 -4.35 25.48
CA ALA A 29 36.73 -4.95 26.23
C ALA A 29 36.69 -6.49 26.27
N SER A 30 35.50 -7.08 26.25
CA SER A 30 35.35 -8.54 26.29
C SER A 30 35.48 -9.24 24.94
N GLY A 31 35.17 -8.55 23.82
CA GLY A 31 35.26 -9.10 22.48
C GLY A 31 34.25 -10.21 22.14
N ASP A 32 33.48 -10.69 23.12
CA ASP A 32 32.46 -11.76 23.01
C ASP A 32 31.04 -11.29 23.39
N ALA A 33 30.87 -9.98 23.55
CA ALA A 33 29.61 -9.36 23.94
C ALA A 33 29.28 -8.14 23.09
N PHE A 34 27.99 -7.82 23.00
CA PHE A 34 27.52 -6.62 22.33
C PHE A 34 26.39 -5.95 23.11
N VAL A 35 26.22 -4.64 22.90
CA VAL A 35 25.11 -3.85 23.47
C VAL A 35 23.98 -3.76 22.46
N TRP A 36 22.74 -3.96 22.89
CA TRP A 36 21.56 -3.62 22.09
C TRP A 36 20.74 -2.53 22.79
N LEU A 37 20.82 -1.33 22.23
CA LEU A 37 20.08 -0.14 22.68
C LEU A 37 18.84 0.08 21.81
N GLY A 38 17.67 0.16 22.45
CA GLY A 38 16.40 0.52 21.83
C GLY A 38 15.99 1.95 22.18
N VAL A 39 15.65 2.74 21.17
CA VAL A 39 15.24 4.13 21.30
C VAL A 39 13.92 4.34 20.55
N LEU A 40 12.95 4.98 21.19
CA LEU A 40 11.64 5.33 20.65
C LEU A 40 11.51 6.84 20.53
N ASP A 41 11.12 7.34 19.35
CA ASP A 41 10.86 8.76 19.07
C ASP A 41 11.86 9.69 19.79
N PRO A 42 13.18 9.57 19.50
CA PRO A 42 14.18 10.32 20.23
C PRO A 42 14.08 11.83 20.01
N SER A 43 14.35 12.61 21.06
CA SER A 43 14.68 14.02 20.90
C SER A 43 16.13 14.20 20.45
N GLU A 44 16.44 15.37 19.87
CA GLU A 44 17.80 15.72 19.45
C GLU A 44 18.80 15.66 20.61
N GLU A 45 18.40 16.11 21.80
CA GLU A 45 19.24 16.08 23.01
C GLU A 45 19.51 14.65 23.51
N GLU A 46 18.47 13.81 23.55
CA GLU A 46 18.61 12.40 23.96
C GLU A 46 19.50 11.62 22.99
N PHE A 47 19.30 11.83 21.68
CA PHE A 47 20.03 11.09 20.66
C PHE A 47 21.45 11.60 20.44
N GLY A 48 21.73 12.87 20.74
CA GLY A 48 23.08 13.43 20.68
C GLY A 48 24.06 12.66 21.58
N ARG A 49 23.66 12.34 22.82
CA ARG A 49 24.48 11.53 23.74
C ARG A 49 24.75 10.12 23.20
N VAL A 50 23.75 9.50 22.57
CA VAL A 50 23.89 8.18 21.95
C VAL A 50 24.82 8.27 20.73
N SER A 51 24.67 9.30 19.91
CA SER A 51 25.50 9.52 18.74
C SER A 51 26.98 9.64 19.09
N GLU A 52 27.31 10.45 20.10
CA GLU A 52 28.70 10.66 20.53
C GLU A 52 29.33 9.38 21.08
N GLU A 53 28.63 8.65 21.95
CA GLU A 53 29.17 7.46 22.61
C GLU A 53 29.36 6.29 21.64
N PHE A 54 28.42 6.09 20.72
CA PHE A 54 28.44 4.97 19.78
C PHE A 54 29.20 5.31 18.48
N GLY A 55 29.66 6.55 18.29
CA GLY A 55 30.38 6.97 17.08
C GLY A 55 29.48 6.97 15.84
N LEU A 56 28.21 7.38 15.99
CA LEU A 56 27.27 7.39 14.87
C LEU A 56 27.57 8.55 13.92
N HIS A 57 27.52 8.30 12.61
CA HIS A 57 27.81 9.34 11.62
C HIS A 57 26.75 10.46 11.63
N PRO A 58 27.13 11.75 11.60
CA PRO A 58 26.18 12.87 11.73
C PRO A 58 25.01 12.85 10.73
N LEU A 59 25.25 12.46 9.48
CA LEU A 59 24.18 12.35 8.46
C LEU A 59 23.16 11.25 8.78
N ALA A 60 23.62 10.12 9.31
CA ALA A 60 22.72 9.02 9.70
C ALA A 60 21.92 9.39 10.96
N VAL A 61 22.50 10.20 11.84
CA VAL A 61 21.87 10.74 13.04
C VAL A 61 20.77 11.74 12.67
N GLU A 62 21.07 12.65 11.74
CA GLU A 62 20.09 13.57 11.17
C GLU A 62 18.90 12.82 10.56
N ASP A 63 19.17 11.77 9.78
CA ASP A 63 18.14 10.91 9.19
C ASP A 63 17.30 10.18 10.25
N ALA A 64 17.95 9.69 11.32
CA ALA A 64 17.28 9.04 12.43
C ALA A 64 16.45 10.00 13.30
N LEU A 65 16.75 11.31 13.30
CA LEU A 65 15.95 12.32 14.00
C LEU A 65 14.80 12.86 13.14
N LYS A 66 15.04 13.10 11.85
CA LYS A 66 14.03 13.65 10.93
C LYS A 66 12.97 12.64 10.53
N ALA A 67 13.28 11.34 10.58
CA ALA A 67 12.45 10.27 10.04
C ALA A 67 12.10 10.51 8.55
N HIS A 68 11.06 9.85 8.06
CA HIS A 68 10.55 9.92 6.69
C HIS A 68 11.52 9.45 5.60
N GLN A 69 12.45 8.57 5.97
CA GLN A 69 13.48 8.07 5.07
C GLN A 69 12.99 6.90 4.23
N ARG A 70 13.49 6.76 3.01
CA ARG A 70 13.24 5.53 2.23
C ARG A 70 14.14 4.41 2.75
N PRO A 71 13.71 3.13 2.62
CA PRO A 71 14.57 2.01 2.94
C PRO A 71 15.92 2.12 2.21
N LYS A 72 17.00 1.97 2.97
CA LYS A 72 18.37 2.14 2.46
C LYS A 72 19.38 1.42 3.35
N LEU A 73 20.58 1.24 2.81
CA LEU A 73 21.73 0.65 3.51
C LEU A 73 22.98 1.46 3.18
N GLU A 74 23.54 2.12 4.18
CA GLU A 74 24.71 2.99 4.08
C GLU A 74 25.81 2.47 5.00
N VAL A 75 27.04 2.49 4.51
CA VAL A 75 28.22 2.09 5.29
C VAL A 75 28.98 3.36 5.62
N TYR A 76 29.22 3.57 6.90
CA TYR A 76 30.10 4.60 7.43
C TYR A 76 31.32 3.94 8.08
N ASP A 77 32.31 4.74 8.44
CA ASP A 77 33.60 4.25 8.95
C ASP A 77 33.44 3.38 10.22
N ASP A 78 32.58 3.81 11.15
CA ASP A 78 32.41 3.18 12.46
C ASP A 78 31.09 2.38 12.60
N SER A 79 30.19 2.47 11.62
CA SER A 79 28.90 1.77 11.67
C SER A 79 28.24 1.58 10.31
N LEU A 80 27.39 0.56 10.24
CA LEU A 80 26.41 0.34 9.19
C LEU A 80 25.08 0.97 9.61
N PHE A 81 24.42 1.66 8.69
CA PHE A 81 23.11 2.26 8.89
C PHE A 81 22.09 1.65 7.91
N MET A 82 21.01 1.06 8.46
CA MET A 82 19.91 0.52 7.68
C MET A 82 18.59 1.18 8.07
N VAL A 83 17.78 1.51 7.07
CA VAL A 83 16.40 1.99 7.25
C VAL A 83 15.42 0.95 6.72
N LEU A 84 14.42 0.62 7.54
CA LEU A 84 13.31 -0.28 7.26
C LEU A 84 11.99 0.45 7.51
N LYS A 85 10.93 0.06 6.78
CA LYS A 85 9.59 0.64 6.93
C LYS A 85 8.57 -0.43 7.32
N PRO A 86 8.45 -0.80 8.60
CA PRO A 86 7.36 -1.66 9.04
C PRO A 86 6.02 -1.15 8.51
N VAL A 87 5.24 -2.05 7.96
CA VAL A 87 3.93 -1.75 7.38
C VAL A 87 2.89 -2.50 8.18
N VAL A 88 1.93 -1.80 8.77
CA VAL A 88 0.84 -2.43 9.53
C VAL A 88 -0.46 -2.23 8.80
N TYR A 89 -1.23 -3.31 8.69
CA TYR A 89 -2.59 -3.28 8.22
C TYR A 89 -3.54 -3.06 9.41
N GLU A 90 -4.40 -2.05 9.34
CA GLU A 90 -5.43 -1.77 10.35
C GLU A 90 -6.79 -2.29 9.87
N PRO A 91 -7.29 -3.42 10.40
CA PRO A 91 -8.51 -4.09 9.89
C PRO A 91 -9.82 -3.33 10.15
N ARG A 92 -9.78 -2.24 10.91
CA ARG A 92 -10.98 -1.44 11.21
C ARG A 92 -11.19 -0.30 10.22
N SER A 93 -10.11 0.13 9.59
CA SER A 93 -10.12 1.25 8.66
C SER A 93 -9.74 0.81 7.24
N ASP A 94 -9.36 -0.46 7.09
CA ASP A 94 -8.75 -1.07 5.90
C ASP A 94 -7.57 -0.24 5.41
N ARG A 95 -6.77 0.32 6.34
CA ARG A 95 -5.65 1.21 6.02
C ARG A 95 -4.32 0.59 6.35
N VAL A 96 -3.40 0.84 5.44
CA VAL A 96 -1.99 0.62 5.65
C VAL A 96 -1.37 1.83 6.36
N SER A 97 -0.74 1.59 7.50
CA SER A 97 0.09 2.57 8.21
C SER A 97 1.57 2.17 8.10
N LEU A 98 2.44 3.18 8.08
CA LEU A 98 3.88 3.01 7.94
C LEU A 98 4.56 3.46 9.22
N GLY A 99 5.34 2.58 9.82
CA GLY A 99 6.34 2.93 10.83
C GLY A 99 7.71 3.09 10.19
N GLU A 100 8.70 3.49 11.00
CA GLU A 100 10.10 3.50 10.59
C GLU A 100 10.99 2.88 11.66
N VAL A 101 11.94 2.07 11.18
CA VAL A 101 12.98 1.48 12.02
C VAL A 101 14.31 1.77 11.39
N MET A 102 15.16 2.47 12.13
CA MET A 102 16.56 2.63 11.78
C MET A 102 17.41 1.71 12.66
N VAL A 103 18.35 1.01 12.04
CA VAL A 103 19.26 0.10 12.71
C VAL A 103 20.69 0.54 12.44
N PHE A 104 21.42 0.83 13.50
CA PHE A 104 22.86 1.06 13.47
C PHE A 104 23.55 -0.20 13.97
N VAL A 105 24.53 -0.69 13.22
CA VAL A 105 25.33 -1.86 13.59
C VAL A 105 26.79 -1.45 13.55
N GLY A 106 27.52 -1.61 14.65
CA GLY A 106 28.94 -1.28 14.71
C GLY A 106 29.71 -2.28 15.58
N ASP A 107 30.95 -1.93 15.90
CA ASP A 107 31.82 -2.81 16.69
C ASP A 107 31.32 -2.95 18.13
N GLY A 108 30.74 -4.12 18.43
CA GLY A 108 30.19 -4.46 19.75
C GLY A 108 28.84 -3.82 20.07
N PHE A 109 28.07 -3.34 19.08
CA PHE A 109 26.75 -2.75 19.36
C PHE A 109 25.72 -2.83 18.22
N VAL A 110 24.46 -2.72 18.62
CA VAL A 110 23.30 -2.39 17.78
C VAL A 110 22.48 -1.30 18.45
N VAL A 111 22.16 -0.24 17.71
CA VAL A 111 21.18 0.77 18.13
C VAL A 111 19.99 0.71 17.21
N THR A 112 18.80 0.50 17.76
CA THR A 112 17.53 0.52 17.01
C THR A 112 16.74 1.76 17.39
N VAL A 113 16.43 2.60 16.42
CA VAL A 113 15.57 3.78 16.56
C VAL A 113 14.23 3.48 15.90
N ARG A 114 13.13 3.67 16.63
CA ARG A 114 11.78 3.50 16.10
C ARG A 114 11.07 4.85 16.08
N HIS A 115 10.39 5.13 14.96
CA HIS A 115 9.39 6.19 14.87
C HIS A 115 8.02 5.61 14.61
N GLY A 116 7.04 6.08 15.38
CA GLY A 116 5.65 5.64 15.30
C GLY A 116 5.40 4.21 15.80
N ASP A 117 4.19 3.72 15.52
CA ASP A 117 3.71 2.41 15.94
C ASP A 117 3.97 1.34 14.87
N GLY A 118 3.94 0.06 15.27
CA GLY A 118 3.92 -1.05 14.33
C GLY A 118 5.26 -1.73 14.01
N ALA A 119 6.37 -1.28 14.60
CA ALA A 119 7.60 -2.05 14.53
C ALA A 119 7.62 -3.19 15.57
N PRO A 120 7.85 -4.46 15.16
CA PRO A 120 7.82 -5.62 16.06
C PRO A 120 9.10 -5.75 16.91
N LEU A 121 9.76 -4.64 17.27
CA LEU A 121 11.08 -4.69 17.93
C LEU A 121 11.08 -5.38 19.29
N ALA A 122 10.00 -5.25 20.06
CA ALA A 122 9.86 -5.94 21.34
C ALA A 122 9.71 -7.45 21.16
N GLU A 123 8.90 -7.88 20.18
CA GLU A 123 8.69 -9.28 19.84
C GLU A 123 9.95 -9.91 19.23
N VAL A 124 10.67 -9.17 18.39
CA VAL A 124 11.97 -9.58 17.84
C VAL A 124 12.99 -9.78 18.96
N ARG A 125 13.03 -8.86 19.94
CA ARG A 125 13.93 -8.98 21.09
C ARG A 125 13.57 -10.20 21.94
N ASP A 126 12.30 -10.37 22.27
CA ASP A 126 11.83 -11.51 23.07
C ASP A 126 12.15 -12.84 22.36
N ARG A 127 11.87 -12.96 21.07
CA ARG A 127 12.20 -14.14 20.26
C ARG A 127 13.69 -14.44 20.26
N LEU A 128 14.54 -13.44 20.02
CA LEU A 128 15.99 -13.60 20.02
C LEU A 128 16.53 -14.01 21.39
N GLU A 129 15.97 -13.51 22.49
CA GLU A 129 16.35 -13.91 23.85
C GLU A 129 16.00 -15.38 24.15
N HIS A 130 14.98 -15.93 23.49
CA HIS A 130 14.62 -17.35 23.53
C HIS A 130 15.44 -18.23 22.57
N GLU A 131 16.25 -17.64 21.69
CA GLU A 131 17.13 -18.33 20.73
C GLU A 131 18.61 -17.97 20.92
N PRO A 132 19.26 -18.40 22.02
CA PRO A 132 20.64 -18.02 22.32
C PRO A 132 21.65 -18.41 21.24
N GLY A 133 21.38 -19.49 20.48
CA GLY A 133 22.22 -19.90 19.36
C GLY A 133 22.26 -18.84 18.25
N MET A 134 21.12 -18.23 17.94
CA MET A 134 21.04 -17.16 16.95
C MET A 134 21.67 -15.88 17.48
N LEU A 135 21.34 -15.51 18.72
CA LEU A 135 21.83 -14.27 19.33
C LEU A 135 23.35 -14.28 19.60
N ALA A 136 23.97 -15.46 19.64
CA ALA A 136 25.43 -15.61 19.71
C ALA A 136 26.15 -15.14 18.43
N HIS A 137 25.46 -14.98 17.29
CA HIS A 137 26.00 -14.36 16.08
C HIS A 137 26.12 -12.83 16.18
N GLY A 138 25.80 -12.26 17.35
CA GLY A 138 26.12 -10.87 17.67
C GLY A 138 25.22 -9.84 16.99
N PRO A 139 25.72 -8.62 16.75
CA PRO A 139 24.96 -7.52 16.16
C PRO A 139 24.26 -7.86 14.83
N THR A 140 24.88 -8.68 14.00
CA THR A 140 24.31 -9.13 12.72
C THR A 140 23.01 -9.93 12.90
N ALA A 141 22.88 -10.70 13.99
CA ALA A 141 21.68 -11.48 14.27
C ALA A 141 20.47 -10.58 14.50
N VAL A 142 20.68 -9.46 15.20
CA VAL A 142 19.63 -8.47 15.47
C VAL A 142 19.19 -7.79 14.16
N LEU A 143 20.14 -7.39 13.32
CA LEU A 143 19.83 -6.81 12.01
C LEU A 143 19.02 -7.76 11.14
N TYR A 144 19.44 -9.03 11.06
CA TYR A 144 18.70 -10.07 10.36
C TYR A 144 17.29 -10.23 10.92
N ALA A 145 17.14 -10.46 12.23
CA ALA A 145 15.84 -10.75 12.83
C ALA A 145 14.84 -9.59 12.70
N ILE A 146 15.32 -8.34 12.68
CA ILE A 146 14.47 -7.16 12.42
C ILE A 146 14.06 -7.13 10.94
N ALA A 147 15.00 -7.32 10.02
CA ALA A 147 14.69 -7.32 8.59
C ALA A 147 13.72 -8.44 8.21
N ASP A 148 13.96 -9.64 8.73
CA ASP A 148 13.13 -10.84 8.61
C ASP A 148 11.70 -10.59 9.13
N ALA A 149 11.56 -10.11 10.37
CA ALA A 149 10.25 -9.80 10.94
C ALA A 149 9.48 -8.73 10.15
N VAL A 150 10.17 -7.70 9.64
CA VAL A 150 9.55 -6.66 8.81
C VAL A 150 9.06 -7.24 7.48
N VAL A 151 9.86 -8.05 6.81
CA VAL A 151 9.51 -8.65 5.52
C VAL A 151 8.43 -9.72 5.65
N ASP A 152 8.46 -10.54 6.71
CA ASP A 152 7.41 -11.50 6.99
C ASP A 152 6.07 -10.81 7.26
N HIS A 153 6.09 -9.67 7.96
CA HIS A 153 4.87 -8.89 8.17
C HIS A 153 4.35 -8.30 6.85
N TYR A 154 5.22 -7.95 5.89
CA TYR A 154 4.78 -7.56 4.55
C TYR A 154 4.01 -8.68 3.83
N LEU A 155 4.39 -9.95 3.99
CA LEU A 155 3.65 -11.06 3.39
C LEU A 155 2.22 -11.14 3.94
N VAL A 156 2.05 -10.92 5.25
CA VAL A 156 0.73 -10.86 5.89
C VAL A 156 -0.09 -9.71 5.31
N VAL A 157 0.47 -8.50 5.27
CA VAL A 157 -0.22 -7.31 4.73
C VAL A 157 -0.60 -7.50 3.24
N ALA A 158 0.26 -8.13 2.44
CA ALA A 158 -0.03 -8.41 1.05
C ALA A 158 -1.23 -9.35 0.87
N ALA A 159 -1.40 -10.33 1.76
CA ALA A 159 -2.53 -11.25 1.74
C ALA A 159 -3.85 -10.57 2.16
N GLU A 160 -3.81 -9.69 3.17
CA GLU A 160 -4.98 -8.89 3.57
C GLU A 160 -5.41 -7.96 2.43
N LEU A 161 -4.47 -7.23 1.81
CA LEU A 161 -4.77 -6.37 0.67
C LEU A 161 -5.32 -7.16 -0.53
N GLN A 162 -4.88 -8.39 -0.74
CA GLN A 162 -5.46 -9.23 -1.78
C GLN A 162 -6.93 -9.54 -1.48
N THR A 163 -7.27 -9.84 -0.23
CA THR A 163 -8.65 -10.08 0.20
C THR A 163 -9.51 -8.83 0.00
N ASP A 164 -9.03 -7.66 0.42
CA ASP A 164 -9.71 -6.36 0.21
C ASP A 164 -9.98 -6.07 -1.27
N LEU A 165 -9.04 -6.44 -2.14
CA LEU A 165 -9.19 -6.25 -3.57
C LEU A 165 -10.30 -7.14 -4.16
N GLU A 166 -10.39 -8.39 -3.72
CA GLU A 166 -11.44 -9.32 -4.14
C GLU A 166 -12.84 -8.82 -3.70
N GLU A 167 -12.93 -8.22 -2.51
CA GLU A 167 -14.15 -7.57 -2.03
C GLU A 167 -14.49 -6.33 -2.86
N LEU A 168 -13.50 -5.47 -3.13
CA LEU A 168 -13.65 -4.28 -3.96
C LEU A 168 -14.10 -4.65 -5.39
N GLU A 169 -13.54 -5.72 -5.96
CA GLU A 169 -13.96 -6.25 -7.26
C GLU A 169 -15.44 -6.63 -7.23
N THR A 170 -15.83 -7.46 -6.27
CA THR A 170 -17.22 -7.95 -6.13
C THR A 170 -18.22 -6.80 -6.04
N GLU A 171 -17.89 -5.73 -5.32
CA GLU A 171 -18.73 -4.55 -5.18
C GLU A 171 -18.84 -3.73 -6.47
N VAL A 172 -17.74 -3.55 -7.19
CA VAL A 172 -17.71 -2.82 -8.47
C VAL A 172 -18.61 -3.50 -9.50
N PHE A 173 -18.63 -4.84 -9.51
CA PHE A 173 -19.42 -5.63 -10.46
C PHE A 173 -20.84 -5.96 -9.99
N SER A 174 -21.22 -5.57 -8.76
CA SER A 174 -22.57 -5.82 -8.24
C SER A 174 -23.63 -4.94 -8.94
N PRO A 175 -24.79 -5.52 -9.33
CA PRO A 175 -25.82 -4.81 -10.10
C PRO A 175 -26.53 -3.68 -9.33
N ASP A 176 -26.50 -3.70 -7.99
CA ASP A 176 -27.19 -2.75 -7.11
C ASP A 176 -26.31 -1.56 -6.65
N SER A 177 -25.06 -1.46 -7.14
CA SER A 177 -24.11 -0.39 -6.77
C SER A 177 -24.58 0.97 -7.32
N SER A 178 -25.47 1.60 -6.56
CA SER A 178 -26.23 2.82 -6.87
C SER A 178 -25.48 4.11 -6.51
N GLY A 179 -24.21 4.02 -6.12
CA GLY A 179 -23.35 5.16 -5.79
C GLY A 179 -22.02 5.14 -6.55
N SER A 180 -21.99 5.47 -7.85
CA SER A 180 -20.75 5.44 -8.64
C SER A 180 -19.63 6.35 -8.11
N ARG A 181 -19.95 7.36 -7.30
CA ARG A 181 -18.95 8.24 -6.68
C ARG A 181 -18.21 7.56 -5.52
N ASP A 182 -18.92 6.75 -4.74
CA ASP A 182 -18.37 6.06 -3.58
C ASP A 182 -17.41 4.94 -4.02
N THR A 183 -17.79 4.18 -5.06
CA THR A 183 -16.95 3.13 -5.63
C THR A 183 -15.63 3.66 -6.21
N ALA A 184 -15.65 4.76 -6.95
CA ALA A 184 -14.43 5.35 -7.51
C ALA A 184 -13.49 5.89 -6.42
N GLU A 185 -14.03 6.48 -5.36
CA GLU A 185 -13.25 6.94 -4.20
C GLU A 185 -12.57 5.79 -3.47
N ARG A 186 -13.26 4.65 -3.31
CA ARG A 186 -12.69 3.44 -2.72
C ARG A 186 -11.58 2.84 -3.58
N ILE A 187 -11.78 2.72 -4.89
CA ILE A 187 -10.72 2.26 -5.82
C ILE A 187 -9.47 3.15 -5.70
N TYR A 188 -9.65 4.47 -5.64
CA TYR A 188 -8.52 5.39 -5.52
C TYR A 188 -7.83 5.30 -4.16
N THR A 189 -8.60 5.15 -3.07
CA THR A 189 -8.06 4.96 -1.72
C THR A 189 -7.22 3.70 -1.62
N PHE A 190 -7.72 2.60 -2.20
CA PHE A 190 -7.02 1.33 -2.26
C PHE A 190 -5.75 1.41 -3.12
N LYS A 191 -5.82 2.07 -4.30
CA LYS A 191 -4.64 2.35 -5.13
C LYS A 191 -3.56 3.12 -4.35
N ARG A 192 -3.94 4.11 -3.55
CA ARG A 192 -2.99 4.87 -2.72
C ARG A 192 -2.30 3.98 -1.69
N GLN A 193 -3.00 3.00 -1.10
CA GLN A 193 -2.40 2.06 -0.14
C GLN A 193 -1.36 1.15 -0.80
N ILE A 194 -1.64 0.62 -1.99
CA ILE A 194 -0.68 -0.16 -2.77
C ILE A 194 0.57 0.67 -3.07
N VAL A 195 0.41 1.94 -3.45
CA VAL A 195 1.55 2.84 -3.73
C VAL A 195 2.38 3.08 -2.49
N GLU A 196 1.76 3.31 -1.32
CA GLU A 196 2.49 3.45 -0.06
C GLU A 196 3.21 2.17 0.34
N PHE A 197 2.58 1.00 0.16
CA PHE A 197 3.21 -0.28 0.42
C PHE A 197 4.41 -0.52 -0.51
N ARG A 198 4.27 -0.23 -1.80
CA ARG A 198 5.37 -0.28 -2.79
C ARG A 198 6.54 0.63 -2.42
N ARG A 199 6.28 1.79 -1.81
CA ARG A 199 7.32 2.71 -1.32
C ARG A 199 8.11 2.15 -0.15
N ALA A 200 7.53 1.23 0.63
CA ALA A 200 8.18 0.53 1.74
C ALA A 200 8.94 -0.74 1.27
N THR A 201 8.40 -1.48 0.30
CA THR A 201 8.95 -2.78 -0.12
C THR A 201 9.97 -2.67 -1.26
N GLY A 202 9.69 -1.86 -2.28
CA GLY A 202 10.50 -1.77 -3.49
C GLY A 202 11.94 -1.33 -3.23
N PRO A 203 12.17 -0.20 -2.54
CA PRO A 203 13.53 0.27 -2.23
C PRO A 203 14.35 -0.68 -1.37
N LEU A 204 13.71 -1.56 -0.59
CA LEU A 204 14.37 -2.49 0.32
C LEU A 204 15.13 -3.61 -0.42
N ALA A 205 14.79 -3.88 -1.68
CA ALA A 205 15.41 -4.95 -2.48
C ALA A 205 16.93 -4.75 -2.65
N ALA A 206 17.38 -3.51 -2.86
CA ALA A 206 18.82 -3.21 -3.03
C ALA A 206 19.63 -3.39 -1.71
N PRO A 207 19.19 -2.85 -0.56
CA PRO A 207 19.73 -3.17 0.76
C PRO A 207 19.87 -4.67 1.05
N VAL A 208 18.77 -5.42 0.91
CA VAL A 208 18.74 -6.86 1.22
C VAL A 208 19.63 -7.64 0.25
N GLY A 209 19.58 -7.30 -1.04
CA GLY A 209 20.47 -7.89 -2.06
C GLY A 209 21.96 -7.66 -1.76
N ARG A 210 22.34 -6.49 -1.23
CA ARG A 210 23.71 -6.24 -0.76
C ARG A 210 24.09 -7.14 0.43
N LEU A 211 23.22 -7.25 1.43
CA LEU A 211 23.44 -8.11 2.62
C LEU A 211 23.50 -9.61 2.26
N ALA A 212 22.79 -10.01 1.21
CA ALA A 212 22.78 -11.37 0.66
C ALA A 212 24.04 -11.72 -0.17
N GLY A 213 24.96 -10.76 -0.37
CA GLY A 213 26.19 -10.94 -1.14
C GLY A 213 26.09 -10.55 -2.63
N GLY A 214 24.97 -9.97 -3.08
CA GLY A 214 24.70 -9.61 -4.49
C GLY A 214 25.33 -8.29 -4.98
N GLY A 215 26.29 -7.71 -4.26
CA GLY A 215 26.91 -6.44 -4.64
C GLY A 215 27.88 -6.58 -5.84
N PRO A 216 28.06 -5.52 -6.66
CA PRO A 216 28.87 -5.56 -7.89
C PRO A 216 30.37 -5.91 -7.69
N PHE A 217 30.85 -5.95 -6.45
CA PHE A 217 32.25 -6.24 -6.12
C PHE A 217 32.45 -7.44 -5.20
N GLY A 218 31.38 -8.15 -4.80
CA GLY A 218 31.49 -9.37 -3.98
C GLY A 218 32.16 -9.19 -2.61
N HIS A 219 32.44 -7.96 -2.18
CA HIS A 219 32.98 -7.67 -0.86
C HIS A 219 31.86 -7.72 0.18
N GLY A 220 32.12 -8.41 1.30
CA GLY A 220 31.20 -8.44 2.44
C GLY A 220 30.86 -7.03 2.93
N VAL A 221 29.67 -6.88 3.51
CA VAL A 221 29.25 -5.61 4.10
C VAL A 221 29.95 -5.46 5.46
N PRO A 222 30.65 -4.35 5.75
CA PRO A 222 31.26 -4.15 7.07
C PRO A 222 30.24 -4.32 8.20
N PHE A 223 30.70 -4.84 9.34
CA PHE A 223 29.87 -5.14 10.52
C PHE A 223 28.83 -6.26 10.34
N VAL A 224 28.79 -6.90 9.17
CA VAL A 224 27.91 -8.03 8.86
C VAL A 224 28.76 -9.27 8.60
N HIS A 225 28.50 -10.33 9.36
CA HIS A 225 29.21 -11.60 9.14
C HIS A 225 28.79 -12.26 7.82
N ASP A 226 29.76 -12.71 7.02
CA ASP A 226 29.48 -13.39 5.73
C ASP A 226 28.69 -14.69 5.90
N SER A 227 28.80 -15.35 7.05
CA SER A 227 27.97 -16.52 7.39
C SER A 227 26.47 -16.21 7.46
N SER A 228 26.10 -14.94 7.58
CA SER A 228 24.70 -14.48 7.62
C SER A 228 24.08 -14.29 6.23
N GLN A 229 24.88 -14.31 5.15
CA GLN A 229 24.38 -14.11 3.78
C GLN A 229 23.23 -15.05 3.38
N PRO A 230 23.23 -16.36 3.70
CA PRO A 230 22.11 -17.25 3.36
C PRO A 230 20.78 -16.82 4.00
N PHE A 231 20.82 -16.28 5.22
CA PHE A 231 19.62 -15.78 5.91
C PHE A 231 19.09 -14.52 5.22
N PHE A 232 19.97 -13.59 4.81
CA PHE A 232 19.53 -12.42 4.04
C PHE A 232 19.05 -12.77 2.62
N ARG A 233 19.49 -13.89 2.03
CA ARG A 233 18.90 -14.39 0.77
C ARG A 233 17.46 -14.83 0.96
N ASP A 234 17.16 -15.54 2.05
CA ASP A 234 15.79 -15.96 2.38
C ASP A 234 14.86 -14.74 2.56
N VAL A 235 15.32 -13.73 3.31
CA VAL A 235 14.64 -12.43 3.42
C VAL A 235 14.45 -11.77 2.05
N GLY A 236 15.46 -11.87 1.18
CA GLY A 236 15.39 -11.39 -0.20
C GLY A 236 14.34 -12.10 -1.04
N ASP A 237 14.25 -13.43 -0.93
CA ASP A 237 13.26 -14.26 -1.62
C ASP A 237 11.83 -13.95 -1.12
N HIS A 238 11.66 -13.73 0.19
CA HIS A 238 10.39 -13.29 0.78
C HIS A 238 10.01 -11.90 0.25
N LEU A 239 10.95 -10.96 0.23
CA LEU A 239 10.73 -9.61 -0.26
C LEU A 239 10.42 -9.58 -1.77
N LEU A 240 11.02 -10.48 -2.56
CA LEU A 240 10.71 -10.64 -3.97
C LEU A 240 9.25 -11.05 -4.17
N ARG A 241 8.78 -12.05 -3.42
CA ARG A 241 7.36 -12.47 -3.44
C ARG A 241 6.41 -11.34 -3.07
N VAL A 242 6.74 -10.54 -2.05
CA VAL A 242 5.98 -9.35 -1.67
C VAL A 242 5.90 -8.35 -2.83
N ASN A 243 7.04 -8.04 -3.46
CA ASN A 243 7.08 -7.08 -4.56
C ASN A 243 6.27 -7.55 -5.79
N GLU A 244 6.30 -8.85 -6.11
CA GLU A 244 5.47 -9.44 -7.16
C GLU A 244 3.97 -9.33 -6.83
N SER A 245 3.59 -9.59 -5.58
CA SER A 245 2.21 -9.42 -5.12
C SER A 245 1.75 -7.96 -5.22
N VAL A 246 2.55 -7.01 -4.75
CA VAL A 246 2.26 -5.57 -4.85
C VAL A 246 2.08 -5.12 -6.31
N GLU A 247 2.89 -5.65 -7.22
CA GLU A 247 2.75 -5.35 -8.65
C GLU A 247 1.47 -5.97 -9.24
N SER A 248 1.11 -7.19 -8.82
CA SER A 248 -0.16 -7.83 -9.20
C SER A 248 -1.36 -7.00 -8.74
N LEU A 249 -1.37 -6.57 -7.47
CA LEU A 249 -2.42 -5.74 -6.89
C LEU A 249 -2.58 -4.40 -7.67
N ASP A 250 -1.47 -3.71 -7.99
CA ASP A 250 -1.52 -2.44 -8.75
C ASP A 250 -2.13 -2.60 -10.14
N ARG A 251 -1.83 -3.72 -10.83
CA ARG A 251 -2.42 -4.05 -12.13
C ARG A 251 -3.91 -4.33 -12.01
N LEU A 252 -4.30 -5.24 -11.12
CA LEU A 252 -5.70 -5.64 -10.93
C LEU A 252 -6.60 -4.46 -10.53
N VAL A 253 -6.14 -3.58 -9.63
CA VAL A 253 -6.87 -2.35 -9.26
C VAL A 253 -7.06 -1.42 -10.45
N SER A 254 -6.04 -1.31 -11.31
CA SER A 254 -6.12 -0.49 -12.52
C SER A 254 -7.07 -1.10 -13.57
N ASP A 255 -7.16 -2.42 -13.63
CA ASP A 255 -8.11 -3.15 -14.48
C ASP A 255 -9.55 -2.97 -13.96
N ILE A 256 -9.77 -3.07 -12.65
CA ILE A 256 -11.08 -2.81 -12.01
C ILE A 256 -11.55 -1.38 -12.28
N LEU A 257 -10.67 -0.38 -12.13
CA LEU A 257 -11.00 1.01 -12.45
C LEU A 257 -11.44 1.16 -13.91
N SER A 258 -10.70 0.53 -14.83
CA SER A 258 -10.98 0.58 -16.27
C SER A 258 -12.32 -0.10 -16.60
N ALA A 259 -12.59 -1.25 -15.99
CA ALA A 259 -13.87 -1.95 -16.14
C ALA A 259 -15.04 -1.13 -15.59
N HIS A 260 -14.87 -0.50 -14.42
CA HIS A 260 -15.88 0.40 -13.84
C HIS A 260 -16.22 1.56 -14.79
N LEU A 261 -15.21 2.24 -15.33
CA LEU A 261 -15.41 3.33 -16.29
C LEU A 261 -16.09 2.85 -17.59
N ALA A 262 -15.74 1.66 -18.08
CA ALA A 262 -16.40 1.06 -19.25
C ALA A 262 -17.88 0.77 -18.98
N GLN A 263 -18.22 0.21 -17.81
CA GLN A 263 -19.61 -0.02 -17.41
C GLN A 263 -20.41 1.28 -17.27
N MET A 264 -19.82 2.34 -16.71
CA MET A 264 -20.45 3.65 -16.66
C MET A 264 -20.75 4.19 -18.06
N GLY A 265 -19.82 4.02 -19.02
CA GLY A 265 -20.04 4.38 -20.42
C GLY A 265 -21.18 3.60 -21.08
N VAL A 266 -21.32 2.30 -20.79
CA VAL A 266 -22.45 1.48 -21.27
C VAL A 266 -23.77 1.99 -20.70
N ARG A 267 -23.85 2.24 -19.38
CA ARG A 267 -25.05 2.79 -18.73
C ARG A 267 -25.44 4.15 -19.32
N GLN A 268 -24.47 5.04 -19.54
CA GLN A 268 -24.72 6.34 -20.18
C GLN A 268 -25.27 6.19 -21.60
N ASN A 269 -24.76 5.22 -22.38
CA ASN A 269 -25.27 4.94 -23.71
C ASN A 269 -26.70 4.35 -23.69
N ASP A 270 -27.00 3.48 -22.72
CA ASP A 270 -28.36 2.99 -22.48
C ASP A 270 -29.33 4.12 -22.16
N ASP A 271 -28.95 5.04 -21.28
CA ASP A 271 -29.76 6.20 -20.92
C ASP A 271 -29.97 7.14 -22.11
N MET A 272 -28.93 7.39 -22.91
CA MET A 272 -29.02 8.19 -24.13
C MET A 272 -29.98 7.55 -25.16
N ARG A 273 -29.93 6.21 -25.32
CA ARG A 273 -30.85 5.47 -26.19
C ARG A 273 -32.30 5.60 -25.71
N LYS A 274 -32.55 5.48 -24.40
CA LYS A 274 -33.89 5.66 -23.79
C LYS A 274 -34.43 7.07 -24.02
N ILE A 275 -33.63 8.11 -23.76
CA ILE A 275 -34.03 9.52 -23.96
C ILE A 275 -34.34 9.77 -25.44
N SER A 276 -33.50 9.28 -26.34
CA SER A 276 -33.69 9.43 -27.79
C SER A 276 -34.94 8.71 -28.28
N ALA A 277 -35.25 7.52 -27.74
CA ALA A 277 -36.47 6.79 -28.05
C ALA A 277 -37.73 7.58 -27.61
N TRP A 278 -37.73 8.12 -26.39
CA TRP A 278 -38.82 8.97 -25.90
C TRP A 278 -38.98 10.25 -26.73
N ALA A 279 -37.88 10.92 -27.08
CA ALA A 279 -37.90 12.12 -27.92
C ALA A 279 -38.48 11.81 -29.32
N ALA A 280 -38.05 10.71 -29.96
CA ALA A 280 -38.58 10.30 -31.26
C ALA A 280 -40.07 9.94 -31.19
N MET A 281 -40.52 9.27 -30.13
CA MET A 281 -41.94 8.97 -29.91
C MET A 281 -42.79 10.23 -29.70
N ALA A 282 -42.24 11.28 -29.07
CA ALA A 282 -42.94 12.55 -28.87
C ALA A 282 -42.92 13.44 -30.12
N ALA A 283 -41.83 13.43 -30.89
CA ALA A 283 -41.64 14.30 -32.06
C ALA A 283 -42.69 14.07 -33.16
N VAL A 284 -43.06 12.82 -33.44
CA VAL A 284 -43.99 12.51 -34.55
C VAL A 284 -45.42 13.03 -34.29
N PRO A 285 -46.07 12.75 -33.13
CA PRO A 285 -47.36 13.35 -32.82
C PRO A 285 -47.29 14.88 -32.73
N THR A 286 -46.19 15.43 -32.21
CA THR A 286 -46.01 16.89 -32.09
C THR A 286 -45.94 17.56 -33.46
N MET A 287 -45.25 16.95 -34.42
CA MET A 287 -45.18 17.43 -35.80
C MET A 287 -46.57 17.39 -36.46
N ILE A 288 -47.31 16.29 -36.31
CA ILE A 288 -48.66 16.16 -36.86
C ILE A 288 -49.59 17.21 -36.25
N ALA A 289 -49.59 17.35 -34.92
CA ALA A 289 -50.35 18.37 -34.21
C ALA A 289 -49.95 19.79 -34.64
N GLY A 290 -48.66 20.04 -34.87
CA GLY A 290 -48.13 21.30 -35.38
C GLY A 290 -48.69 21.64 -36.76
N ILE A 291 -48.67 20.69 -37.71
CA ILE A 291 -49.23 20.88 -39.06
C ILE A 291 -50.72 21.21 -39.01
N TYR A 292 -51.51 20.42 -38.27
CA TYR A 292 -52.96 20.65 -38.12
C TYR A 292 -53.31 21.83 -37.20
N GLY A 293 -52.33 22.40 -36.49
CA GLY A 293 -52.46 23.64 -35.72
C GLY A 293 -52.17 24.90 -36.53
N MET A 294 -51.80 24.78 -37.81
CA MET A 294 -51.53 25.94 -38.68
C MET A 294 -52.81 26.55 -39.23
N ASN A 295 -52.85 27.88 -39.29
CA ASN A 295 -53.99 28.65 -39.82
C ASN A 295 -53.94 28.76 -41.35
N PHE A 296 -54.18 27.65 -42.07
CA PHE A 296 -54.33 27.68 -43.53
C PHE A 296 -55.81 27.74 -43.94
N GLU A 297 -56.08 28.45 -45.04
CA GLU A 297 -57.43 28.68 -45.56
C GLU A 297 -57.96 27.49 -46.39
N SER A 298 -57.07 26.66 -46.94
CA SER A 298 -57.41 25.48 -47.75
C SER A 298 -56.78 24.21 -47.18
N MET A 299 -57.50 23.54 -46.27
CA MET A 299 -57.19 22.20 -45.76
C MET A 299 -58.40 21.28 -45.98
N PRO A 300 -58.53 20.64 -47.16
CA PRO A 300 -59.70 19.82 -47.50
C PRO A 300 -59.93 18.65 -46.52
N GLU A 301 -58.89 18.21 -45.81
CA GLU A 301 -58.96 17.13 -44.82
C GLU A 301 -59.78 17.53 -43.57
N LEU A 302 -59.80 18.82 -43.19
CA LEU A 302 -60.55 19.31 -42.02
C LEU A 302 -62.07 19.36 -42.26
N ALA A 303 -62.51 19.43 -43.51
CA ALA A 303 -63.93 19.47 -43.87
C ALA A 303 -64.63 18.11 -43.67
N TRP A 304 -63.88 17.02 -43.50
CA TRP A 304 -64.42 15.69 -43.25
C TRP A 304 -64.75 15.49 -41.76
N PRO A 305 -65.99 15.13 -41.38
CA PRO A 305 -66.41 15.02 -39.97
C PRO A 305 -65.62 13.98 -39.14
N GLY A 306 -65.02 12.98 -39.81
CA GLY A 306 -64.23 11.92 -39.17
C GLY A 306 -62.73 12.22 -39.04
N SER A 307 -62.26 13.36 -39.53
CA SER A 307 -60.84 13.67 -39.67
C SER A 307 -60.09 13.69 -38.33
N TYR A 308 -60.63 14.36 -37.31
CA TYR A 308 -60.00 14.47 -36.00
C TYR A 308 -59.76 13.10 -35.32
N PRO A 309 -60.79 12.22 -35.15
CA PRO A 309 -60.57 10.87 -34.64
C PRO A 309 -59.56 10.04 -35.45
N VAL A 310 -59.58 10.15 -36.79
CA VAL A 310 -58.64 9.41 -37.64
C VAL A 310 -57.19 9.87 -37.44
N VAL A 311 -56.94 11.18 -37.40
CA VAL A 311 -55.59 11.72 -37.17
C VAL A 311 -55.07 11.31 -35.80
N VAL A 312 -55.90 11.36 -34.75
CA VAL A 312 -55.54 10.86 -33.42
C VAL A 312 -55.18 9.38 -33.45
N LEU A 313 -55.97 8.56 -34.13
CA LEU A 313 -55.73 7.12 -34.24
C LEU A 313 -54.43 6.81 -35.01
N VAL A 314 -54.11 7.58 -36.06
CA VAL A 314 -52.83 7.50 -36.76
C VAL A 314 -51.66 7.89 -35.85
N MET A 315 -51.75 8.99 -35.10
CA MET A 315 -50.72 9.41 -34.15
C MET A 315 -50.45 8.33 -33.09
N VAL A 316 -51.51 7.78 -32.48
CA VAL A 316 -51.40 6.68 -31.51
C VAL A 316 -50.81 5.44 -32.17
N GLY A 317 -51.24 5.09 -33.39
CA GLY A 317 -50.72 3.96 -34.15
C GLY A 317 -49.22 4.06 -34.41
N ILE A 318 -48.73 5.23 -34.81
CA ILE A 318 -47.30 5.47 -35.03
C ILE A 318 -46.52 5.42 -33.71
N ALA A 319 -47.03 6.06 -32.64
CA ALA A 319 -46.39 6.02 -31.32
C ALA A 319 -46.27 4.58 -30.80
N VAL A 320 -47.32 3.77 -30.95
CA VAL A 320 -47.32 2.35 -30.57
C VAL A 320 -46.36 1.53 -31.45
N ALA A 321 -46.29 1.81 -32.76
CA ALA A 321 -45.36 1.14 -33.67
C ALA A 321 -43.91 1.43 -33.30
N LEU A 322 -43.57 2.70 -33.04
CA LEU A 322 -42.24 3.14 -32.58
C LEU A 322 -41.91 2.53 -31.22
N HIS A 323 -42.83 2.56 -30.26
CA HIS A 323 -42.66 1.94 -28.95
C HIS A 323 -42.32 0.44 -29.08
N ARG A 324 -43.09 -0.30 -29.89
CA ARG A 324 -42.82 -1.72 -30.16
C ARG A 324 -41.47 -1.94 -30.83
N GLN A 325 -41.08 -1.08 -31.77
CA GLN A 325 -39.79 -1.17 -32.46
C GLN A 325 -38.62 -0.92 -31.51
N PHE A 326 -38.69 0.11 -30.67
CA PHE A 326 -37.65 0.44 -29.70
C PHE A 326 -37.54 -0.62 -28.60
N LYS A 327 -38.66 -1.14 -28.10
CA LYS A 327 -38.67 -2.25 -27.13
C LYS A 327 -38.05 -3.53 -27.71
N ARG A 328 -38.36 -3.88 -28.96
CA ARG A 328 -37.72 -5.02 -29.65
C ARG A 328 -36.22 -4.86 -29.84
N ARG A 329 -35.72 -3.62 -29.93
CA ARG A 329 -34.29 -3.30 -30.07
C ARG A 329 -33.57 -3.15 -28.73
N GLY A 330 -34.27 -3.29 -27.60
CA GLY A 330 -33.70 -3.11 -26.26
C GLY A 330 -33.37 -1.67 -25.90
N TRP A 331 -33.99 -0.69 -26.57
CA TRP A 331 -33.81 0.74 -26.24
C TRP A 331 -34.78 1.19 -25.14
N LEU A 332 -35.80 0.37 -24.83
CA LEU A 332 -36.86 0.56 -23.84
C LEU A 332 -37.16 -0.77 -23.15
#